data_AF-A0A7S0GV58-F1
#
_entry.id   AF-A0A7S0GV58-F1
#
_cell.length_a   1.000
_cell.length_b   1.000
_cell.length_c   1.000
_cell.angle_alpha   90.00
_cell.angle_beta   90.00
_cell.angle_gamma   90.00
#
_symmetry.space_group_name_H-M   'P 1'
#
loop_
_entity.id
_entity.type
_entity.pdbx_description
1 polymer ?
#
loop_
_entity_poly.entity_id
_entity_poly.type
_entity_poly.pdbx_seq_one_letter_code
_entity_poly.pdbx_strand_id
1 'polypeptide(L)'
;RDYYSPPLASTLLLPSNMPVSPALAFAVVNGGNFASCLTLPREQTLQIFCTDEYRKGAGKVNEEAEVAWRFMGATGIVACTAAVLADKGLGAEDKKKLNGAVAATSLINAGLFATNSTMQNDVKPAIRAMNIATNLGIGAYALKEALGK
;
A
#
# COMPACT_ATOMS: atom_id res chain seq x y z
N ARG A 1 39.21 25.09 18.83
CA ARG A 1 39.16 25.05 17.35
C ARG A 1 39.28 23.58 16.94
N ASP A 2 38.31 22.73 17.23
CA ASP A 2 36.89 22.76 16.81
C ASP A 2 36.73 22.73 15.29
N TYR A 3 36.30 21.55 14.84
CA TYR A 3 35.35 21.21 13.76
C TYR A 3 35.57 21.75 12.35
N TYR A 4 35.72 20.85 11.36
CA TYR A 4 34.62 20.44 10.46
C TYR A 4 35.12 19.34 9.49
N SER A 5 34.90 18.07 9.82
CA SER A 5 34.76 17.02 8.81
C SER A 5 33.26 16.79 8.62
N PRO A 6 32.73 16.86 7.38
CA PRO A 6 31.30 16.70 7.16
C PRO A 6 30.83 15.31 7.60
N PRO A 7 29.63 15.18 8.20
CA PRO A 7 29.12 13.89 8.58
C PRO A 7 28.89 13.06 7.32
N LEU A 8 29.39 11.84 7.40
CA LEU A 8 29.08 10.72 6.52
C LEU A 8 27.61 10.80 6.09
N ALA A 9 27.41 10.81 4.77
CA ALA A 9 26.11 10.56 4.19
C ALA A 9 25.51 9.33 4.88
N SER A 10 24.49 9.56 5.71
CA SER A 10 23.59 8.53 6.21
C SER A 10 22.88 7.91 5.01
N THR A 11 23.61 7.04 4.33
CA THR A 11 23.08 6.14 3.35
C THR A 11 22.11 5.28 4.13
N LEU A 12 20.83 5.45 3.82
CA LEU A 12 19.74 4.63 4.31
C LEU A 12 20.02 3.19 3.85
N LEU A 13 20.85 2.47 4.61
CA LEU A 13 21.12 1.06 4.41
C LEU A 13 19.86 0.31 4.83
N LEU A 14 18.89 0.23 3.92
CA LEU A 14 17.94 -0.87 3.94
C LEU A 14 18.80 -2.14 3.92
N PRO A 15 18.71 -3.03 4.92
CA PRO A 15 19.51 -4.25 4.94
C PRO A 15 19.14 -5.10 3.73
N SER A 16 20.06 -5.13 2.75
CA SER A 16 19.89 -5.69 1.41
C SER A 16 19.87 -7.22 1.34
N ASN A 17 19.70 -7.92 2.47
CA ASN A 17 19.88 -9.38 2.56
C ASN A 17 18.73 -10.15 3.24
N MET A 18 17.61 -9.51 3.61
CA MET A 18 16.41 -10.27 3.99
C MET A 18 15.54 -10.48 2.75
N PRO A 19 15.18 -11.73 2.38
CA PRO A 19 14.15 -11.97 1.39
C PRO A 19 12.90 -11.19 1.78
N VAL A 20 12.42 -10.32 0.90
CA VAL A 20 11.18 -9.56 1.13
C VAL A 20 10.04 -10.56 1.12
N SER A 21 9.42 -10.82 2.28
CA SER A 21 8.26 -11.71 2.35
C SER A 21 7.03 -11.10 1.67
N PRO A 22 6.03 -11.92 1.28
CA PRO A 22 4.80 -11.38 0.71
C PRO A 22 4.10 -10.37 1.63
N ALA A 23 4.10 -10.61 2.94
CA ALA A 23 3.54 -9.68 3.92
C ALA A 23 4.29 -8.35 3.95
N LEU A 24 5.63 -8.37 3.87
CA LEU A 24 6.44 -7.15 3.80
C LEU A 24 6.21 -6.40 2.48
N ALA A 25 6.18 -7.10 1.35
CA ALA A 25 5.89 -6.50 0.04
C ALA A 25 4.50 -5.84 0.02
N PHE A 26 3.50 -6.54 0.57
CA PHE A 26 2.15 -6.01 0.75
C PHE A 26 2.13 -4.73 1.59
N ALA A 27 2.83 -4.74 2.72
CA ALA A 27 2.89 -3.60 3.62
C ALA A 27 3.63 -2.40 3.02
N VAL A 28 4.69 -2.61 2.24
CA VAL A 28 5.40 -1.51 1.56
C VAL A 28 4.49 -0.83 0.53
N VAL A 29 3.79 -1.60 -0.29
CA VAL A 29 2.94 -1.05 -1.36
C VAL A 29 1.65 -0.43 -0.79
N ASN A 30 0.90 -1.17 0.03
CA ASN A 30 -0.39 -0.70 0.52
C ASN A 30 -0.24 0.23 1.74
N GLY A 31 0.76 0.00 2.59
CA GLY A 31 1.03 0.85 3.75
C GLY A 31 1.40 2.28 3.35
N GLY A 32 2.10 2.49 2.24
CA GLY A 32 2.35 3.82 1.69
C GLY A 32 1.06 4.56 1.29
N ASN A 33 0.12 3.85 0.65
CA ASN A 33 -1.20 4.39 0.32
C ASN A 33 -1.97 4.76 1.60
N PHE A 34 -2.03 3.87 2.59
CA PHE A 34 -2.72 4.13 3.85
C PHE A 34 -2.08 5.24 4.69
N ALA A 35 -0.74 5.32 4.71
CA ALA A 35 -0.03 6.40 5.35
C ALA A 35 -0.39 7.75 4.70
N SER A 36 -0.45 7.80 3.38
CA SER A 36 -0.88 9.00 2.64
C SER A 36 -2.29 9.43 3.05
N CYS A 37 -3.19 8.46 3.28
CA CYS A 37 -4.53 8.75 3.80
C CYS A 37 -4.51 9.38 5.20
N LEU A 38 -3.52 9.08 6.03
CA LEU A 38 -3.40 9.61 7.40
C LEU A 38 -2.67 10.93 7.50
N THR A 39 -1.62 11.12 6.71
CA THR A 39 -0.63 12.18 6.96
C THR A 39 -0.75 13.36 6.01
N LEU A 40 -1.32 13.15 4.81
CA LEU A 40 -1.46 14.22 3.83
C LEU A 40 -2.84 14.89 3.94
N PRO A 41 -2.95 16.21 3.75
CA PRO A 41 -4.22 16.88 3.50
C PRO A 41 -5.01 16.17 2.39
N ARG A 42 -6.35 16.13 2.55
CA ARG A 42 -7.22 15.44 1.59
C ARG A 42 -7.08 15.93 0.17
N GLU A 43 -7.04 17.24 0.01
CA GLU A 43 -6.92 17.90 -1.29
C GLU A 43 -5.63 17.50 -2.00
N GLN A 44 -4.50 17.45 -1.27
CA GLN A 44 -3.22 17.00 -1.83
C GLN A 44 -3.28 15.53 -2.23
N THR A 45 -3.93 14.70 -1.42
CA THR A 45 -4.14 13.29 -1.75
C THR A 45 -4.96 13.16 -3.04
N LEU A 46 -6.09 13.86 -3.15
CA LEU A 46 -6.90 13.87 -4.37
C LEU A 46 -6.12 14.36 -5.59
N GLN A 47 -5.25 15.36 -5.44
CA GLN A 47 -4.37 15.83 -6.53
C GLN A 47 -3.38 14.76 -7.00
N ILE A 48 -2.90 13.91 -6.11
CA ILE A 48 -1.98 12.83 -6.45
C ILE A 48 -2.72 11.72 -7.19
N PHE A 49 -3.82 11.23 -6.61
CA PHE A 49 -4.48 9.99 -7.03
C PHE A 49 -5.57 10.20 -8.09
N CYS A 50 -6.31 11.31 -8.06
CA CYS A 50 -7.54 11.48 -8.84
C CYS A 50 -7.38 12.38 -10.06
N THR A 51 -8.27 12.20 -11.05
CA THR A 51 -8.37 13.04 -12.25
C THR A 51 -8.79 14.47 -11.92
N ASP A 52 -8.54 15.39 -12.85
CA ASP A 52 -8.91 16.80 -12.68
C ASP A 52 -10.42 16.98 -12.68
N GLU A 53 -11.12 16.18 -13.48
CA GLU A 53 -12.57 16.15 -13.61
C GLU A 53 -13.24 15.78 -12.28
N TYR A 54 -12.74 14.74 -11.59
CA TYR A 54 -13.23 14.37 -10.26
C TYR A 54 -13.10 15.54 -9.27
N ARG A 55 -11.93 16.21 -9.26
CA ARG A 55 -11.64 17.34 -8.35
C ARG A 55 -12.50 18.57 -8.64
N LYS A 56 -12.82 18.83 -9.91
CA LYS A 56 -13.62 19.99 -10.34
C LYS A 56 -15.14 19.73 -10.27
N GLY A 57 -15.56 18.46 -10.18
CA GLY A 57 -16.96 18.02 -10.14
C GLY A 57 -17.48 17.63 -8.75
N ALA A 58 -18.15 16.47 -8.66
CA ALA A 58 -18.76 15.94 -7.44
C ALA A 58 -17.76 15.47 -6.35
N GLY A 59 -16.46 15.46 -6.65
CA GLY A 59 -15.39 15.05 -5.72
C GLY A 59 -15.00 16.10 -4.68
N LYS A 60 -15.92 17.00 -4.29
CA LYS A 60 -15.66 17.97 -3.21
C LYS A 60 -15.37 17.23 -1.91
N VAL A 61 -14.28 17.62 -1.27
CA VAL A 61 -13.95 17.18 0.09
C VAL A 61 -15.09 17.62 1.00
N ASN A 62 -15.77 16.66 1.62
CA ASN A 62 -16.72 16.89 2.70
C ASN A 62 -16.20 16.23 3.97
N GLU A 63 -16.71 16.68 5.12
CA GLU A 63 -16.21 16.26 6.44
C GLU A 63 -16.37 14.76 6.67
N GLU A 64 -17.49 14.16 6.26
CA GLU A 64 -17.73 12.72 6.40
C GLU A 64 -16.75 11.89 5.56
N ALA A 65 -16.53 12.28 4.31
CA ALA A 65 -15.58 11.64 3.41
C ALA A 65 -14.14 11.80 3.89
N GLU A 66 -13.82 12.91 4.57
CA GLU A 66 -12.51 13.10 5.21
C GLU A 66 -12.33 12.16 6.39
N VAL A 67 -13.31 12.07 7.30
CA VAL A 67 -13.26 11.16 8.44
C VAL A 67 -13.14 9.70 7.98
N ALA A 68 -13.94 9.29 6.99
CA ALA A 68 -13.86 7.95 6.42
C ALA A 68 -12.48 7.66 5.79
N TRP A 69 -11.89 8.66 5.14
CA TRP A 69 -10.56 8.56 4.55
C TRP A 69 -9.46 8.38 5.61
N ARG A 70 -9.51 9.15 6.70
CA ARG A 70 -8.59 9.00 7.84
C ARG A 70 -8.74 7.65 8.53
N PHE A 71 -9.98 7.20 8.72
CA PHE A 71 -10.26 5.89 9.30
C PHE A 71 -9.70 4.75 8.45
N MET A 72 -9.87 4.80 7.13
CA MET A 72 -9.28 3.83 6.20
C MET A 72 -7.74 3.81 6.29
N GLY A 73 -7.13 4.99 6.38
CA GLY A 73 -5.68 5.09 6.59
C GLY A 73 -5.22 4.42 7.88
N ALA A 74 -5.90 4.69 9.00
CA ALA A 74 -5.56 4.13 10.32
C ALA A 74 -5.69 2.60 10.31
N THR A 75 -6.83 2.10 9.87
CA THR A 75 -7.12 0.66 9.79
C THR A 75 -6.14 -0.06 8.87
N GLY A 76 -5.82 0.53 7.72
CA GLY A 76 -4.86 -0.02 6.78
C GLY A 76 -3.44 -0.10 7.31
N ILE A 77 -2.98 0.91 8.06
CA ILE A 77 -1.66 0.87 8.73
C ILE A 77 -1.63 -0.22 9.81
N VAL A 78 -2.68 -0.35 10.61
CA VAL A 78 -2.79 -1.42 11.61
C VAL A 78 -2.74 -2.78 10.94
N ALA A 79 -3.49 -2.98 9.84
CA ALA A 79 -3.50 -4.24 9.10
C ALA A 79 -2.12 -4.58 8.49
N CYS A 80 -1.45 -3.61 7.87
CA CYS A 80 -0.11 -3.79 7.31
C CYS A 80 0.92 -4.14 8.41
N THR A 81 0.86 -3.42 9.53
CA THR A 81 1.75 -3.67 10.67
C THR A 81 1.50 -5.06 11.27
N ALA A 82 0.23 -5.43 11.47
CA ALA A 82 -0.15 -6.74 11.98
C ALA A 82 0.33 -7.86 11.04
N ALA A 83 0.18 -7.71 9.72
CA ALA A 83 0.66 -8.70 8.75
C ALA A 83 2.18 -8.88 8.83
N VAL A 84 2.95 -7.79 8.93
CA VAL A 84 4.42 -7.85 9.05
C VAL A 84 4.86 -8.48 10.38
N LEU A 85 4.17 -8.17 11.48
CA LEU A 85 4.49 -8.78 12.77
C LEU A 85 4.12 -10.26 12.80
N ALA A 86 2.96 -10.63 12.26
CA ALA A 86 2.53 -12.02 12.15
C ALA A 86 3.53 -12.84 11.31
N ASP A 87 3.98 -12.33 10.16
CA ASP A 87 4.93 -13.03 9.30
C ASP A 87 6.24 -13.45 9.99
N LYS A 88 6.66 -12.71 11.03
CA LYS A 88 7.84 -13.01 11.84
C LYS A 88 7.62 -14.07 12.91
N GLY A 89 6.39 -14.24 13.39
CA GLY A 89 6.05 -15.09 14.53
C GLY A 89 5.31 -16.38 14.18
N LEU A 90 4.78 -16.50 12.95
CA LEU A 90 4.00 -17.65 12.53
C LEU A 90 4.86 -18.85 12.11
N GLY A 91 4.39 -20.05 12.47
CA GLY A 91 4.90 -21.30 11.90
C GLY A 91 4.48 -21.48 10.43
N ALA A 92 5.04 -22.51 9.77
CA ALA A 92 4.89 -22.71 8.33
C ALA A 92 3.41 -22.80 7.85
N GLU A 93 2.55 -23.48 8.60
CA GLU A 93 1.13 -23.64 8.22
C GLU A 93 0.37 -22.31 8.27
N ASP A 94 0.53 -21.53 9.33
CA ASP A 94 -0.15 -20.25 9.46
C ASP A 94 0.45 -19.20 8.52
N LYS A 95 1.75 -19.29 8.21
CA LYS A 95 2.39 -18.46 7.19
C LYS A 95 1.78 -18.70 5.80
N LYS A 96 1.44 -19.95 5.47
CA LYS A 96 0.69 -20.27 4.25
C LYS A 96 -0.70 -19.62 4.24
N LYS A 97 -1.42 -19.61 5.37
CA LYS A 97 -2.73 -18.93 5.49
C LYS A 97 -2.58 -17.41 5.34
N LEU A 98 -1.56 -16.82 5.98
CA LEU A 98 -1.24 -15.40 5.85
C LEU A 98 -0.94 -15.03 4.40
N ASN A 99 -0.08 -15.81 3.72
CA ASN A 99 0.23 -15.61 2.31
C ASN A 99 -1.02 -15.74 1.41
N GLY A 100 -1.91 -16.70 1.70
CA GLY A 100 -3.20 -16.82 1.02
C GLY A 100 -4.08 -15.58 1.20
N ALA A 101 -4.14 -15.02 2.42
CA ALA A 101 -4.89 -13.79 2.71
C ALA A 101 -4.30 -12.57 1.99
N VAL A 102 -2.97 -12.44 1.98
CA VAL A 102 -2.25 -11.40 1.23
C VAL A 102 -2.52 -11.53 -0.27
N ALA A 103 -2.48 -12.76 -0.81
CA ALA A 103 -2.78 -13.02 -2.21
C ALA A 103 -4.20 -12.61 -2.58
N ALA A 104 -5.19 -13.07 -1.82
CA ALA A 104 -6.60 -12.74 -2.05
C ALA A 104 -6.84 -11.22 -2.00
N THR A 105 -6.33 -10.55 -0.96
CA THR A 105 -6.49 -9.09 -0.80
C THR A 105 -5.86 -8.33 -1.96
N SER A 106 -4.65 -8.71 -2.37
CA SER A 106 -3.95 -8.03 -3.47
C SER A 106 -4.71 -8.23 -4.78
N LEU A 107 -5.18 -9.45 -5.08
CA LEU A 107 -5.96 -9.71 -6.29
C LEU A 107 -7.32 -8.98 -6.29
N ILE A 108 -7.99 -8.87 -5.14
CA ILE A 108 -9.21 -8.07 -4.99
C ILE A 108 -8.92 -6.59 -5.27
N ASN A 109 -7.84 -6.04 -4.70
CA ASN A 109 -7.44 -4.65 -4.95
C ASN A 109 -7.13 -4.40 -6.43
N ALA A 110 -6.38 -5.30 -7.07
CA ALA A 110 -6.12 -5.23 -8.50
C ALA A 110 -7.42 -5.27 -9.31
N GLY A 111 -8.34 -6.17 -8.95
CA GLY A 111 -9.67 -6.27 -9.56
C GLY A 111 -10.48 -4.99 -9.42
N LEU A 112 -10.52 -4.39 -8.22
CA LEU A 112 -11.19 -3.10 -7.98
C LEU A 112 -10.62 -2.00 -8.88
N PHE A 113 -9.30 -1.85 -8.95
CA PHE A 113 -8.70 -0.87 -9.87
C PHE A 113 -8.92 -1.21 -11.35
N ALA A 114 -9.08 -2.48 -11.71
CA ALA A 114 -9.28 -2.88 -13.09
C ALA A 114 -10.74 -2.73 -13.56
N THR A 115 -11.73 -2.99 -12.71
CA THR A 115 -13.14 -3.18 -13.13
C THR A 115 -14.14 -2.22 -12.50
N ASN A 116 -13.81 -1.58 -11.38
CA ASN A 116 -14.74 -0.65 -10.73
C ASN A 116 -14.83 0.66 -11.51
N SER A 117 -16.04 1.09 -11.87
CA SER A 117 -16.27 2.28 -12.70
C SER A 117 -15.79 3.57 -12.03
N THR A 118 -15.98 3.73 -10.73
CA THR A 118 -15.44 4.86 -9.96
C THR A 118 -13.92 4.91 -10.08
N MET A 119 -13.22 3.78 -9.87
CA MET A 119 -11.77 3.72 -10.04
C MET A 119 -11.32 3.99 -11.48
N GLN A 120 -12.09 3.55 -12.48
CA GLN A 120 -11.76 3.79 -13.89
C GLN A 120 -11.92 5.26 -14.31
N ASN A 121 -12.90 5.95 -13.74
CA ASN A 121 -13.23 7.32 -14.14
C ASN A 121 -12.49 8.36 -13.29
N ASP A 122 -12.30 8.07 -12.00
CA ASP A 122 -11.89 9.08 -11.03
C ASP A 122 -10.41 8.97 -10.65
N VAL A 123 -9.77 7.81 -10.82
CA VAL A 123 -8.34 7.62 -10.55
C VAL A 123 -7.54 7.80 -11.83
N LYS A 124 -6.43 8.53 -11.74
CA LYS A 124 -5.54 8.76 -12.90
C LYS A 124 -5.11 7.43 -13.53
N PRO A 125 -5.10 7.30 -14.87
CA PRO A 125 -4.76 6.03 -15.53
C PRO A 125 -3.40 5.45 -15.11
N ALA A 126 -2.37 6.28 -14.96
CA ALA A 126 -1.04 5.83 -14.54
C ALA A 126 -1.03 5.29 -13.10
N ILE A 127 -1.74 5.94 -12.18
CA ILE A 127 -1.87 5.51 -10.78
C ILE A 127 -2.65 4.20 -10.71
N ARG A 128 -3.72 4.08 -11.50
CA ARG A 128 -4.51 2.86 -11.61
C ARG A 128 -3.68 1.69 -12.15
N ALA A 129 -2.97 1.88 -13.26
CA ALA A 129 -2.11 0.87 -13.85
C ALA A 129 -1.02 0.41 -12.87
N MET A 130 -0.40 1.35 -12.15
CA MET A 130 0.58 1.04 -11.10
C MET A 130 -0.04 0.20 -9.98
N ASN A 131 -1.21 0.60 -9.44
CA ASN A 131 -1.87 -0.17 -8.38
C ASN A 131 -2.28 -1.57 -8.85
N ILE A 132 -2.73 -1.73 -10.10
CA ILE A 132 -3.01 -3.06 -10.69
C ILE A 132 -1.72 -3.88 -10.73
N ALA A 133 -0.66 -3.35 -11.34
CA ALA A 133 0.59 -4.08 -11.54
C ALA A 133 1.24 -4.51 -10.21
N THR A 134 1.32 -3.61 -9.24
CA THR A 134 1.93 -3.92 -7.94
C THR A 134 1.11 -4.93 -7.15
N ASN A 135 -0.22 -4.79 -7.12
CA ASN A 135 -1.08 -5.75 -6.43
C ASN A 135 -1.14 -7.12 -7.14
N LEU A 136 -1.08 -7.18 -8.47
CA LEU A 136 -0.94 -8.45 -9.19
C LEU A 136 0.40 -9.11 -8.89
N GLY A 137 1.50 -8.33 -8.87
CA GLY A 137 2.83 -8.83 -8.54
C GLY A 137 2.90 -9.41 -7.13
N ILE A 138 2.40 -8.68 -6.13
CA ILE A 138 2.31 -9.15 -4.74
C ILE A 138 1.38 -10.36 -4.65
N GLY A 139 0.22 -10.32 -5.31
CA GLY A 139 -0.75 -11.40 -5.30
C GLY A 139 -0.18 -12.70 -5.85
N ALA A 140 0.50 -12.63 -7.00
CA ALA A 140 1.16 -13.78 -7.61
C ALA A 140 2.31 -14.30 -6.74
N TYR A 141 3.11 -13.40 -6.15
CA TYR A 141 4.19 -13.78 -5.26
C TYR A 141 3.67 -14.49 -3.99
N ALA A 142 2.66 -13.90 -3.33
CA ALA A 142 2.03 -14.47 -2.14
C ALA A 142 1.37 -15.82 -2.44
N LEU A 143 0.72 -15.95 -3.60
CA LEU A 143 0.11 -17.21 -4.02
C LEU A 143 1.16 -18.29 -4.27
N LYS A 144 2.27 -17.94 -4.94
CA LYS A 144 3.40 -18.85 -5.15
C LYS A 144 3.91 -19.40 -3.82
N GLU A 145 4.19 -18.50 -2.86
CA GLU A 145 4.66 -18.88 -1.51
C GLU A 145 3.63 -19.70 -0.74
N ALA A 146 2.34 -19.39 -0.84
CA ALA A 146 1.26 -20.16 -0.20
C ALA A 146 1.15 -21.59 -0.77
N LEU A 147 1.45 -21.78 -2.05
CA LEU A 147 1.42 -23.09 -2.70
C LEU A 147 2.71 -23.90 -2.47
N GLY A 148 3.75 -23.30 -1.87
CA GLY A 148 5.05 -23.93 -1.67
C GLY A 148 5.80 -24.18 -2.98
N LYS A 149 5.59 -23.32 -3.99
CA LYS A 149 6.19 -23.41 -5.33
C LYS A 149 7.21 -22.31 -5.57
#